data_AF-A0A009IHQ2-F1
#
_entry.id   AF-A0A009IHQ2-F1
#
_cell.length_a   1.000
_cell.length_b   1.000
_cell.length_c   1.000
_cell.angle_alpha   90.00
_cell.angle_beta   90.00
_cell.angle_gamma   90.00
#
_symmetry.space_group_name_H-M   'P 1'
#
loop_
_entity.id
_entity.type
_entity.pdbx_description
1 polymer ?
#
loop_
_entity_poly.entity_id
_entity_poly.type
_entity_poly.pdbx_seq_one_letter_code
_entity_poly.pdbx_strand_id
1 'polypeptide(L)'
;MSNWVDISKDTNTGIETIRAHFTGHAYDPHWHSSYLIGVTESGIQQFHCRKKQINSHAGQVFMLEPEEIHDGHAPASDGFTYQMLYLHPEWLKQRLQGLFHNSPDHYELVIDAPLKSDEQLAIITSQAFRHLHYKEMNIVKDNSLDGACHCESSEPPIRKSPMAIICEPL
;
A
#
# COMPACT_ATOMS: atom_id res chain seq x y z
N MET A 1 19.58 -16.04 5.13
CA MET A 1 19.88 -14.68 5.64
C MET A 1 19.15 -14.50 6.96
N SER A 2 19.59 -13.61 7.84
CA SER A 2 18.81 -13.28 9.06
C SER A 2 17.67 -12.33 8.71
N ASN A 3 16.56 -12.40 9.46
CA ASN A 3 15.44 -11.46 9.33
C ASN A 3 15.91 -10.02 9.64
N TRP A 4 15.39 -9.03 8.92
CA TRP A 4 15.66 -7.61 9.16
C TRP A 4 14.49 -6.73 8.73
N VAL A 5 14.40 -5.54 9.34
CA VAL A 5 13.39 -4.53 9.04
C VAL A 5 14.08 -3.17 9.05
N ASP A 6 13.88 -2.38 8.00
CA ASP A 6 14.35 -1.02 7.82
C ASP A 6 13.14 -0.09 7.66
N ILE A 7 13.06 0.95 8.49
CA ILE A 7 11.89 1.82 8.61
C ILE A 7 12.34 3.28 8.50
N SER A 8 11.64 4.05 7.68
CA SER A 8 11.82 5.49 7.56
C SER A 8 10.46 6.18 7.50
N LYS A 9 10.38 7.40 8.02
CA LYS A 9 9.17 8.23 7.99
C LYS A 9 9.49 9.58 7.39
N ASP A 10 8.77 9.95 6.33
CA ASP A 10 8.92 11.24 5.69
C ASP A 10 8.25 12.33 6.54
N THR A 11 8.98 13.41 6.82
CA THR A 11 8.50 14.48 7.69
C THR A 11 7.50 15.41 7.01
N ASN A 12 7.50 15.46 5.67
CA ASN A 12 6.65 16.37 4.91
C ASN A 12 5.25 15.77 4.67
N THR A 13 5.20 14.49 4.35
CA THR A 13 3.96 13.77 4.05
C THR A 13 3.43 12.97 5.24
N GLY A 14 4.31 12.62 6.19
CA GLY A 14 3.98 11.72 7.29
C GLY A 14 3.92 10.25 6.89
N ILE A 15 4.20 9.91 5.63
CA ILE A 15 4.20 8.53 5.13
C ILE A 15 5.33 7.75 5.78
N GLU A 16 5.00 6.59 6.33
CA GLU A 16 5.98 5.60 6.80
C GLU A 16 6.29 4.61 5.67
N THR A 17 7.56 4.23 5.59
CA THR A 17 8.10 3.34 4.58
C THR A 17 8.83 2.21 5.28
N ILE A 18 8.53 0.97 4.90
CA ILE A 18 9.20 -0.21 5.46
C ILE A 18 9.80 -1.02 4.31
N ARG A 19 11.06 -1.41 4.46
CA ARG A 19 11.68 -2.48 3.70
C ARG A 19 12.06 -3.58 4.66
N ALA A 20 11.71 -4.82 4.36
CA ALA A 20 11.95 -5.92 5.28
C ALA A 20 12.26 -7.22 4.55
N HIS A 21 13.01 -8.09 5.23
CA HIS A 21 13.27 -9.44 4.79
C HIS A 21 12.96 -10.44 5.90
N PHE A 22 12.28 -11.52 5.52
CA PHE A 22 11.88 -12.57 6.44
C PHE A 22 12.13 -13.96 5.85
N THR A 23 12.51 -14.90 6.72
CA THR A 23 12.58 -16.34 6.46
C THR A 23 11.63 -17.07 7.40
N GLY A 24 10.99 -18.15 6.93
CA GLY A 24 9.99 -18.89 7.71
C GLY A 24 8.78 -18.03 8.12
N HIS A 25 8.35 -18.13 9.37
CA HIS A 25 7.29 -17.26 9.90
C HIS A 25 7.78 -15.81 10.00
N ALA A 26 7.04 -14.87 9.39
CA ALA A 26 7.42 -13.46 9.35
C ALA A 26 6.74 -12.65 10.46
N TYR A 27 5.40 -12.75 10.55
CA TYR A 27 4.60 -12.02 11.54
C TYR A 27 3.20 -12.65 11.69
N ASP A 28 2.64 -12.50 12.90
CA ASP A 28 1.30 -12.98 13.27
C ASP A 28 0.18 -12.16 12.61
N PRO A 29 -1.06 -12.69 12.58
CA PRO A 29 -2.23 -11.95 12.13
C PRO A 29 -2.41 -10.61 12.87
N HIS A 30 -2.45 -9.51 12.12
CA HIS A 30 -2.62 -8.15 12.66
C HIS A 30 -3.27 -7.22 11.62
N TRP A 31 -3.50 -5.95 11.99
CA TRP A 31 -4.08 -4.92 11.14
C TRP A 31 -3.52 -3.53 11.51
N HIS A 32 -3.76 -2.53 10.65
CA HIS A 32 -3.35 -1.13 10.84
C HIS A 32 -4.43 -0.17 10.33
N SER A 33 -4.35 1.11 10.69
CA SER A 33 -5.32 2.15 10.25
C SER A 33 -5.00 2.81 8.89
N SER A 34 -3.90 2.42 8.25
CA SER A 34 -3.48 2.98 6.95
C SER A 34 -3.82 2.05 5.78
N TYR A 35 -3.88 2.58 4.57
CA TYR A 35 -3.75 1.74 3.38
C TYR A 35 -2.28 1.35 3.22
N LEU A 36 -2.02 0.11 2.82
CA LEU A 36 -0.69 -0.32 2.38
C LEU A 36 -0.66 -0.52 0.88
N ILE A 37 0.45 -0.11 0.29
CA ILE A 37 0.85 -0.54 -1.04
C ILE A 37 2.34 -0.90 -0.99
N GLY A 38 2.66 -2.09 -1.47
CA GLY A 38 4.02 -2.60 -1.43
C GLY A 38 4.35 -3.47 -2.63
N VAL A 39 5.64 -3.70 -2.82
CA VAL A 39 6.20 -4.55 -3.88
C VAL A 39 7.02 -5.65 -3.22
N THR A 40 6.75 -6.90 -3.57
CA THR A 40 7.66 -7.99 -3.24
C THR A 40 8.89 -7.86 -4.14
N GLU A 41 10.06 -7.61 -3.56
CA GLU A 41 11.31 -7.41 -4.31
C GLU A 41 11.96 -8.73 -4.71
N SER A 42 11.88 -9.73 -3.83
CA SER A 42 12.53 -11.03 -4.02
C SER A 42 11.79 -12.13 -3.27
N GLY A 43 11.87 -13.36 -3.78
CA GLY A 43 11.25 -14.52 -3.15
C GLY A 43 9.74 -14.57 -3.33
N ILE A 44 9.07 -15.29 -2.42
CA ILE A 44 7.61 -15.42 -2.38
C ILE A 44 7.15 -14.98 -0.99
N GLN A 45 6.43 -13.87 -0.94
CA GLN A 45 5.72 -13.43 0.27
C GLN A 45 4.36 -14.12 0.29
N GLN A 46 4.18 -15.08 1.18
CA GLN A 46 2.89 -15.72 1.41
C GLN A 46 2.19 -15.04 2.58
N PHE A 47 0.91 -14.71 2.42
CA PHE A 47 0.11 -14.13 3.48
C PHE A 47 -1.36 -14.51 3.34
N HIS A 48 -2.07 -14.58 4.47
CA HIS A 48 -3.51 -14.63 4.51
C HIS A 48 -4.07 -13.22 4.55
N CYS A 49 -5.08 -12.97 3.72
CA CYS A 49 -5.88 -11.75 3.76
C CYS A 49 -7.26 -12.09 3.18
N ARG A 50 -8.33 -11.45 3.69
CA ARG A 50 -9.72 -11.70 3.23
C ARG A 50 -10.08 -13.20 3.17
N LYS A 51 -9.61 -13.98 4.17
CA LYS A 51 -9.80 -15.45 4.29
C LYS A 51 -9.18 -16.27 3.15
N LYS A 52 -8.25 -15.71 2.40
CA LYS A 52 -7.53 -16.39 1.32
C LYS A 52 -6.04 -16.33 1.58
N GLN A 53 -5.35 -17.42 1.28
CA GLN A 53 -3.90 -17.41 1.17
C GLN A 53 -3.51 -16.80 -0.18
N ILE A 54 -2.57 -15.87 -0.16
CA ILE A 54 -2.06 -15.14 -1.31
C ILE A 54 -0.56 -15.39 -1.37
N ASN A 55 -0.03 -15.63 -2.57
CA ASN A 55 1.40 -15.74 -2.83
C ASN A 55 1.81 -14.56 -3.71
N SER A 56 2.50 -13.58 -3.14
CA SER A 56 3.08 -12.46 -3.87
C SER A 56 4.51 -12.81 -4.27
N HIS A 57 4.75 -12.80 -5.58
CA HIS A 57 6.04 -13.07 -6.20
C HIS A 57 6.80 -11.78 -6.46
N ALA A 58 8.12 -11.90 -6.64
CA ALA A 58 8.96 -10.77 -7.03
C ALA A 58 8.37 -9.96 -8.20
N GLY A 59 8.30 -8.64 -8.03
CA GLY A 59 7.71 -7.70 -8.99
C GLY A 59 6.20 -7.49 -8.88
N GLN A 60 5.49 -8.27 -8.05
CA GLN A 60 4.05 -8.06 -7.83
C GLN A 60 3.77 -7.00 -6.77
N VAL A 61 2.62 -6.35 -6.91
CA VAL A 61 2.14 -5.31 -6.00
C VAL A 61 1.10 -5.91 -5.07
N PHE A 62 1.33 -5.84 -3.77
CA PHE A 62 0.35 -6.18 -2.76
C PHE A 62 -0.23 -4.92 -2.13
N MET A 63 -1.52 -4.96 -1.79
CA MET A 63 -2.24 -3.83 -1.21
C MET A 63 -3.18 -4.30 -0.12
N LEU A 64 -3.29 -3.53 0.94
CA LEU A 64 -4.12 -3.85 2.10
C LEU A 64 -4.92 -2.61 2.52
N GLU A 65 -6.19 -2.83 2.84
CA GLU A 65 -7.07 -1.77 3.37
C GLU A 65 -6.81 -1.55 4.87
N PRO A 66 -7.20 -0.38 5.41
CA PRO A 66 -7.30 -0.19 6.85
C PRO A 66 -8.11 -1.31 7.50
N GLU A 67 -7.65 -1.75 8.67
CA GLU A 67 -8.31 -2.76 9.51
C GLU A 67 -8.38 -4.17 8.90
N GLU A 68 -7.78 -4.38 7.72
CA GLU A 68 -7.73 -5.68 7.08
C GLU A 68 -6.72 -6.61 7.79
N ILE A 69 -7.23 -7.68 8.40
CA ILE A 69 -6.38 -8.66 9.09
C ILE A 69 -5.52 -9.42 8.07
N HIS A 70 -4.21 -9.42 8.31
CA HIS A 70 -3.24 -10.14 7.50
C HIS A 70 -2.03 -10.66 8.30
N ASP A 71 -1.35 -11.67 7.76
CA ASP A 71 -0.17 -12.31 8.35
C ASP A 71 0.99 -12.40 7.32
N GLY A 72 2.08 -13.09 7.65
CA GLY A 72 3.21 -13.25 6.74
C GLY A 72 4.03 -14.50 6.96
N HIS A 73 4.41 -15.15 5.86
CA HIS A 73 5.22 -16.35 5.83
C HIS A 73 6.09 -16.42 4.57
N ALA A 74 7.31 -16.93 4.72
CA ALA A 74 8.21 -17.26 3.63
C ALA A 74 8.22 -18.78 3.43
N PRO A 75 7.61 -19.30 2.35
CA PRO A 75 7.55 -20.74 2.10
C PRO A 75 8.91 -21.32 1.66
N ALA A 76 9.82 -20.48 1.14
CA ALA A 76 11.16 -20.86 0.73
C ALA A 76 12.21 -20.48 1.78
N SER A 77 13.28 -21.28 1.90
CA SER A 77 14.37 -21.06 2.85
C SER A 77 15.13 -19.75 2.64
N ASP A 78 15.14 -19.24 1.40
CA ASP A 78 15.82 -18.01 1.03
C ASP A 78 15.03 -16.76 1.47
N GLY A 79 13.80 -16.93 1.94
CA GLY A 79 12.96 -15.86 2.43
C GLY A 79 12.23 -15.08 1.34
N PHE A 80 11.67 -13.94 1.74
CA PHE A 80 11.20 -12.90 0.84
C PHE A 80 11.65 -11.53 1.34
N THR A 81 11.74 -10.58 0.41
CA THR A 81 11.98 -9.17 0.71
C THR A 81 10.85 -8.36 0.11
N TYR A 82 10.34 -7.37 0.84
CA TYR A 82 9.41 -6.38 0.30
C TYR A 82 9.82 -4.96 0.67
N GLN A 83 9.23 -4.01 -0.05
CA GLN A 83 9.16 -2.61 0.32
C GLN A 83 7.71 -2.15 0.30
N MET A 84 7.32 -1.24 1.19
CA MET A 84 5.93 -0.78 1.30
C MET A 84 5.79 0.63 1.86
N LEU A 85 4.64 1.25 1.53
CA LEU A 85 4.22 2.58 1.95
C LEU A 85 2.97 2.48 2.84
N TYR A 86 2.97 3.16 3.98
CA TYR A 86 1.78 3.39 4.80
C TYR A 86 1.13 4.72 4.41
N LEU A 87 -0.04 4.65 3.79
CA LEU A 87 -0.80 5.80 3.31
C LEU A 87 -1.99 6.05 4.24
N HIS A 88 -1.91 7.10 5.04
CA HIS A 88 -3.00 7.47 5.94
C HIS A 88 -4.25 7.85 5.11
N PRO A 89 -5.47 7.39 5.48
CA PRO A 89 -6.68 7.64 4.70
C PRO A 89 -6.93 9.12 4.39
N GLU A 90 -6.70 10.00 5.37
CA GLU A 90 -6.87 11.45 5.21
C GLU A 90 -5.88 12.05 4.19
N TRP A 91 -4.61 11.60 4.22
CA TRP A 91 -3.61 12.06 3.24
C TRP A 91 -4.01 11.64 1.82
N LEU A 92 -4.46 10.39 1.67
CA LEU A 92 -4.85 9.84 0.36
C LEU A 92 -6.10 10.54 -0.18
N LYS A 93 -7.09 10.81 0.69
CA LYS A 93 -8.30 11.57 0.34
C LYS A 93 -7.96 12.97 -0.17
N GLN A 94 -7.11 13.71 0.53
CA GLN A 94 -6.68 15.06 0.13
C GLN A 94 -5.96 15.04 -1.22
N ARG A 95 -5.09 14.05 -1.46
CA ARG A 95 -4.39 13.90 -2.74
C ARG A 95 -5.34 13.59 -3.91
N LEU A 96 -6.29 12.68 -3.71
CA LEU A 96 -7.22 12.28 -4.76
C LEU A 96 -8.29 13.34 -5.07
N GLN A 97 -8.71 14.14 -4.08
CA GLN A 97 -9.57 15.30 -4.32
C GLN A 97 -8.95 16.29 -5.32
N GLY A 98 -7.62 16.44 -5.32
CA GLY A 98 -6.92 17.29 -6.29
C GLY A 98 -6.89 16.73 -7.72
N LEU A 99 -7.10 15.42 -7.89
CA LEU A 99 -7.03 14.73 -9.20
C LEU A 99 -8.42 14.56 -9.84
N PHE A 100 -9.46 14.39 -9.04
CA PHE A 100 -10.82 14.13 -9.50
C PHE A 100 -11.78 15.26 -9.12
N HIS A 101 -12.04 16.18 -10.07
CA HIS A 101 -12.93 17.34 -9.89
C HIS A 101 -14.39 16.99 -9.52
N ASN A 102 -14.85 15.75 -9.77
CA ASN A 102 -16.22 15.29 -9.54
C ASN A 102 -16.32 14.15 -8.51
N SER A 103 -15.42 14.10 -7.53
CA SER A 103 -15.53 13.11 -6.46
C SER A 103 -16.76 13.38 -5.59
N PRO A 104 -17.53 12.36 -5.16
CA PRO A 104 -18.60 12.54 -4.19
C PRO A 104 -18.08 13.20 -2.90
N ASP A 105 -18.94 13.94 -2.18
CA ASP A 105 -18.58 14.56 -0.89
C ASP A 105 -18.07 13.53 0.14
N HIS A 106 -18.59 12.30 0.04
CA HIS A 106 -18.21 11.16 0.86
C HIS A 106 -17.90 9.94 0.00
N TYR A 107 -16.65 9.48 0.07
CA TYR A 107 -16.21 8.25 -0.56
C TYR A 107 -15.21 7.49 0.30
N GLU A 108 -15.20 6.18 0.11
CA GLU A 108 -14.15 5.30 0.60
C GLU A 108 -13.41 4.70 -0.59
N LEU A 109 -12.08 4.63 -0.45
CA LEU A 109 -11.23 3.98 -1.44
C LEU A 109 -11.28 2.49 -1.22
N VAL A 110 -11.46 1.75 -2.31
CA VAL A 110 -11.57 0.31 -2.25
C VAL A 110 -10.47 -0.33 -3.06
N ILE A 111 -9.76 -1.25 -2.43
CA ILE A 111 -8.82 -2.17 -3.08
C ILE A 111 -9.64 -3.37 -3.57
N ASP A 112 -9.78 -3.48 -4.89
CA ASP A 112 -10.51 -4.57 -5.55
C ASP A 112 -9.85 -5.94 -5.32
N ALA A 113 -8.53 -5.98 -5.36
CA ALA A 113 -7.72 -7.17 -5.17
C ALA A 113 -6.46 -6.86 -4.35
N PRO A 114 -6.14 -7.68 -3.32
CA PRO A 114 -4.97 -7.47 -2.47
C PRO A 114 -3.64 -7.79 -3.17
N LEU A 115 -3.68 -8.30 -4.41
CA LEU A 115 -2.51 -8.61 -5.23
C LEU A 115 -2.78 -8.25 -6.69
N LYS A 116 -1.85 -7.53 -7.32
CA LYS A 116 -1.88 -7.20 -8.76
C LYS A 116 -0.55 -7.54 -9.42
N SER A 117 -0.63 -8.06 -10.65
CA SER A 117 0.51 -8.17 -11.56
C SER A 117 0.47 -7.00 -12.53
N ASP A 118 1.00 -5.86 -12.09
CA ASP A 118 1.02 -4.61 -12.82
C ASP A 118 2.42 -4.01 -12.72
N GLU A 119 3.19 -4.11 -13.80
CA GLU A 119 4.59 -3.68 -13.84
C GLU A 119 4.73 -2.16 -13.66
N GLN A 120 3.82 -1.38 -14.25
CA GLN A 120 3.87 0.07 -14.13
C GLN A 120 3.58 0.50 -12.70
N LEU A 121 2.56 -0.09 -12.06
CA LEU A 121 2.27 0.16 -10.65
C LEU A 121 3.46 -0.23 -9.77
N ALA A 122 4.08 -1.40 -10.01
CA ALA A 122 5.25 -1.83 -9.25
C ALA A 122 6.42 -0.85 -9.39
N ILE A 123 6.69 -0.34 -10.58
CA ILE A 123 7.74 0.67 -10.83
C ILE A 123 7.45 1.94 -10.05
N ILE A 124 6.22 2.47 -10.14
CA ILE A 124 5.85 3.74 -9.48
C ILE A 124 5.88 3.59 -7.96
N THR A 125 5.34 2.51 -7.41
CA THR A 125 5.42 2.22 -5.97
C THR A 125 6.88 2.13 -5.51
N SER A 126 7.74 1.46 -6.28
CA SER A 126 9.17 1.33 -5.97
C SER A 126 9.92 2.67 -6.04
N GLN A 127 9.56 3.55 -6.98
CA GLN A 127 10.13 4.89 -7.09
C GLN A 127 9.69 5.78 -5.92
N ALA A 128 8.39 5.77 -5.59
CA ALA A 128 7.86 6.49 -4.44
C ALA A 128 8.51 6.03 -3.12
N PHE A 129 8.67 4.71 -2.95
CA PHE A 129 9.39 4.14 -1.82
C PHE A 129 10.82 4.70 -1.72
N ARG A 130 11.63 4.61 -2.77
CA ARG A 130 13.02 5.08 -2.73
C ARG A 130 13.12 6.56 -2.40
N HIS A 131 12.26 7.38 -3.00
CA HIS A 131 12.23 8.82 -2.75
C HIS A 131 11.96 9.14 -1.28
N LEU A 132 10.93 8.51 -0.70
CA LEU A 132 10.50 8.75 0.68
C LEU A 132 11.45 8.11 1.71
N HIS A 133 11.93 6.90 1.44
CA HIS A 133 12.71 6.11 2.39
C HIS A 133 14.14 6.62 2.52
N TYR A 134 14.82 6.83 1.38
CA TYR A 134 16.23 7.25 1.34
C TYR A 134 16.43 8.77 1.28
N LYS A 135 15.34 9.54 1.19
CA LYS A 135 15.37 11.02 1.12
C LYS A 135 16.24 11.52 -0.05
N GLU A 136 16.21 10.82 -1.19
CA GLU A 136 16.94 11.26 -2.38
C GLU A 136 16.48 12.68 -2.75
N MET A 137 17.39 13.66 -2.60
CA MET A 137 17.11 15.07 -2.84
C MET A 137 16.71 15.30 -4.30
N ASN A 138 15.53 15.89 -4.50
CA ASN A 138 15.03 16.35 -5.78
C ASN A 138 15.97 17.39 -6.41
N ILE A 139 16.86 16.99 -7.31
CA ILE A 139 17.35 17.88 -8.39
C ILE A 139 16.36 17.92 -9.56
N VAL A 140 15.40 16.99 -9.61
CA VAL A 140 14.31 17.03 -10.60
C VAL A 140 13.00 17.28 -9.87
N LYS A 141 12.43 18.45 -10.14
CA LYS A 141 11.14 18.91 -9.62
C LYS A 141 10.04 17.90 -9.94
N ASP A 142 9.19 17.67 -8.96
CA ASP A 142 7.73 17.66 -9.08
C ASP A 142 7.18 17.06 -10.38
N ASN A 143 6.94 15.74 -10.38
CA ASN A 143 6.04 15.05 -11.33
C ASN A 143 5.86 13.54 -11.02
N SER A 144 6.58 12.96 -10.05
CA SER A 144 6.54 11.50 -9.82
C SER A 144 5.38 11.01 -8.95
N LEU A 145 4.58 11.90 -8.37
CA LEU A 145 3.32 11.52 -7.72
C LEU A 145 2.09 11.64 -8.64
N ASP A 146 2.23 12.29 -9.80
CA ASP A 146 1.15 12.43 -10.78
C ASP A 146 1.15 11.28 -11.80
N GLY A 147 2.22 10.50 -11.88
CA GLY A 147 2.39 9.41 -12.85
C GLY A 147 1.56 8.14 -12.57
N ALA A 148 0.86 8.04 -11.43
CA ALA A 148 0.05 6.88 -11.06
C ALA A 148 -1.43 6.98 -11.49
N CYS A 149 -1.85 8.06 -12.16
CA CYS A 149 -3.24 8.25 -12.55
C CYS A 149 -3.34 8.83 -13.97
N HIS A 150 -2.97 8.02 -14.95
CA HIS A 150 -3.47 8.19 -16.32
C HIS A 150 -4.07 6.86 -16.81
N CYS A 151 -5.21 6.51 -16.22
CA CYS A 151 -6.20 5.71 -16.92
C CYS A 151 -7.26 6.69 -17.45
N GLU A 152 -7.39 6.75 -18.78
CA GLU A 152 -8.47 7.45 -19.45
C GLU A 152 -9.82 7.00 -18.86
N SER A 153 -10.61 7.96 -18.38
CA SER A 153 -12.07 7.88 -18.25
C SER A 153 -12.64 6.52 -17.82
N SER A 154 -12.48 6.19 -16.54
CA SER A 154 -13.42 5.35 -15.80
C SER A 154 -13.53 5.90 -14.39
N GLU A 155 -14.73 5.88 -13.83
CA GLU A 155 -15.05 6.41 -12.50
C GLU A 155 -13.99 6.02 -11.43
N PRO A 156 -13.71 6.91 -10.46
CA PRO A 156 -12.76 6.59 -9.39
C PRO A 156 -13.20 5.32 -8.62
N PRO A 157 -12.26 4.51 -8.09
CA PRO A 157 -12.53 3.24 -7.40
C PRO A 157 -13.10 3.49 -5.99
N ILE A 158 -14.27 4.10 -5.98
CA ILE A 158 -14.94 4.69 -4.84
C ILE A 158 -16.22 3.92 -4.58
N ARG A 159 -16.48 3.57 -3.32
CA ARG A 159 -17.84 3.25 -2.87
C ARG A 159 -18.42 4.43 -2.11
N LYS A 160 -19.72 4.70 -2.29
CA LYS A 160 -20.46 5.62 -1.43
C LYS A 160 -20.42 5.06 -0.02
N SER A 161 -19.82 5.81 0.91
CA SER A 161 -19.93 5.47 2.33
C SER A 161 -21.42 5.53 2.69
N PRO A 162 -22.02 4.46 3.27
CA PRO A 162 -23.36 4.57 3.80
C PRO A 162 -23.32 5.67 4.86
N MET A 163 -24.24 6.64 4.79
CA MET A 163 -24.40 7.60 5.88
C MET A 163 -24.46 6.80 7.18
N ALA A 164 -23.50 7.04 8.07
CA ALA A 164 -23.54 6.49 9.41
C ALA A 164 -24.88 6.91 9.99
N ILE A 165 -25.81 5.95 10.11
CA ILE A 165 -26.98 6.14 10.96
C ILE A 165 -26.39 6.22 12.35
N ILE A 166 -26.27 7.45 12.84
CA ILE A 166 -25.92 7.73 14.22
C ILE A 166 -27.06 7.14 15.04
N CYS A 167 -26.90 5.90 15.50
CA CYS A 167 -27.72 5.38 16.58
C CYS A 167 -27.32 6.16 17.83
N GLU A 168 -28.13 7.16 18.20
CA GLU A 168 -28.05 7.74 19.53
C GLU A 168 -28.36 6.65 20.57
N PRO A 169 -27.63 6.64 21.71
CA PRO A 169 -27.87 5.66 22.76
C PRO A 169 -29.22 5.93 23.44
N LEU A 170 -29.95 4.85 23.71
CA LEU A 170 -31.11 4.81 24.63
C LEU A 170 -30.68 5.06 26.07
#